data_AF-A0A7X3UXL7-F1
#
_entry.id   AF-A0A7X3UXL7-F1
#
_cell.length_a   1.000
_cell.length_b   1.000
_cell.length_c   1.000
_cell.angle_alpha   90.00
_cell.angle_beta   90.00
_cell.angle_gamma   90.00
#
_symmetry.space_group_name_H-M   'P 1'
#
loop_
_entity.id
_entity.type
_entity.pdbx_description
1 polymer ?
#
loop_
_entity_poly.entity_id
_entity_poly.type
_entity_poly.pdbx_seq_one_letter_code
_entity_poly.pdbx_strand_id
1 'polypeptide(L)' 'MKTEAGEKAFDCVKWTRSTRDRISAEIRDMSQEELVRWFEDRRPADPFLAELFDRREAPTGDRGLAPVAGGRGAALSS' A
#
# COMPACT_ATOMS: atom_id res chain seq x y z
N MET A 1 6.35 -38.65 -26.96
CA MET A 1 6.82 -37.34 -26.47
C MET A 1 6.14 -37.06 -25.15
N LYS A 2 6.89 -36.97 -24.05
CA LYS A 2 6.35 -36.52 -22.75
C LYS A 2 6.45 -35.00 -22.75
N THR A 3 5.31 -34.32 -22.80
CA THR A 3 5.25 -32.86 -22.75
C THR A 3 5.64 -32.40 -21.35
N GLU A 4 6.61 -31.50 -21.31
CA GLU A 4 7.29 -31.06 -20.10
C GLU A 4 6.39 -30.21 -19.20
N ALA A 5 6.78 -30.17 -17.93
CA ALA A 5 6.03 -29.61 -16.81
C ALA A 5 5.53 -28.18 -17.08
N GLY A 6 4.22 -27.97 -16.89
CA GLY A 6 3.61 -26.66 -16.98
C GLY A 6 4.26 -25.66 -16.02
N GLU A 7 4.72 -24.55 -16.58
CA GLU A 7 5.21 -23.39 -15.85
C GLU A 7 4.12 -22.93 -14.86
N LYS A 8 4.44 -22.85 -13.56
CA LYS A 8 3.46 -22.44 -12.55
C LYS A 8 3.12 -20.97 -12.76
N ALA A 9 1.85 -20.67 -13.03
CA ALA A 9 1.37 -19.29 -13.14
C ALA A 9 1.64 -18.50 -11.85
N PHE A 10 1.98 -17.21 -12.00
CA PHE A 10 2.21 -16.31 -10.88
C PHE A 10 0.90 -16.04 -10.13
N ASP A 11 0.88 -16.42 -8.86
CA ASP A 11 -0.22 -16.13 -7.94
C ASP A 11 0.12 -14.90 -7.10
N CYS A 12 -0.42 -13.75 -7.53
CA CYS A 12 -0.22 -12.45 -6.88
C CYS A 12 -0.68 -12.46 -5.41
N VAL A 13 -1.80 -13.13 -5.10
CA VAL A 13 -2.36 -13.15 -3.74
C VAL A 13 -1.47 -13.98 -2.83
N LYS A 14 -1.02 -15.15 -3.29
CA LYS A 14 -0.07 -15.99 -2.55
C LYS A 14 1.24 -15.25 -2.30
N TRP A 15 1.77 -14.58 -3.32
CA TRP A 15 3.00 -13.80 -3.20
C TRP A 15 2.84 -12.67 -2.17
N THR A 16 1.75 -11.91 -2.25
CA THR A 16 1.48 -10.78 -1.34
C THR A 16 1.33 -11.25 0.10
N ARG A 17 0.59 -12.34 0.34
CA ARG A 17 0.45 -12.94 1.69
C ARG A 17 1.79 -13.37 2.26
N SER A 18 2.59 -14.08 1.47
CA SER A 18 3.93 -14.51 1.88
C SER A 18 4.85 -13.33 2.19
N THR A 19 4.81 -12.28 1.36
CA THR A 19 5.61 -11.06 1.58
C THR A 19 5.18 -10.34 2.85
N ARG A 20 3.87 -10.20 3.08
CA ARG A 20 3.34 -9.62 4.32
C ARG A 20 3.80 -10.42 5.53
N ASP A 21 3.63 -11.75 5.52
CA ASP A 21 3.96 -12.59 6.67
C ASP A 21 5.46 -12.54 7.01
N ARG A 22 6.32 -12.46 5.98
CA ARG A 22 7.76 -12.23 6.16
C ARG A 22 8.06 -10.89 6.82
N ILE A 23 7.50 -9.79 6.29
CA ILE A 23 7.70 -8.45 6.86
C ILE A 23 7.18 -8.41 8.31
N SER A 24 5.99 -8.96 8.55
CA SER A 24 5.40 -9.03 9.90
C SER A 24 6.26 -9.83 10.88
N ALA A 25 6.95 -10.88 10.43
CA ALA A 25 7.88 -11.62 11.28
C ALA A 25 9.16 -10.83 11.56
N GLU A 26 9.70 -10.12 10.56
CA GLU A 26 10.89 -9.27 10.71
C GLU A 26 10.67 -8.15 11.72
N ILE A 27 9.50 -7.50 11.70
CA ILE A 27 9.24 -6.30 12.50
C ILE A 27 8.57 -6.57 13.86
N ARG A 28 8.18 -7.83 14.15
CA ARG A 28 7.32 -8.19 15.28
C ARG A 28 7.84 -7.68 16.63
N ASP A 29 9.14 -7.85 16.85
CA ASP A 29 9.79 -7.65 18.13
C ASP A 29 10.67 -6.38 18.14
N MET A 30 10.54 -5.53 17.11
CA MET A 30 11.27 -4.27 17.01
C MET A 30 10.66 -3.20 17.93
N SER A 31 11.52 -2.43 18.58
CA SER A 31 11.12 -1.18 19.26
C SER A 31 10.62 -0.16 18.23
N GLN A 32 9.96 0.90 18.72
CA GLN A 32 9.52 1.99 17.86
C GLN A 32 10.70 2.65 17.11
N GLU A 33 11.83 2.86 17.79
CA GLU A 33 13.03 3.43 17.20
C GLU A 33 13.64 2.50 16.14
N GLU A 34 13.62 1.19 16.38
CA GLU A 34 14.07 0.17 15.43
C GLU A 34 13.17 0.12 14.20
N LEU A 35 11.84 0.24 14.38
CA LEU A 35 10.89 0.34 13.27
C LEU A 35 11.17 1.56 12.40
N VAL A 36 11.39 2.75 13.00
CA VAL A 36 11.70 3.96 12.23
C VAL A 36 12.96 3.77 11.39
N ARG A 37 14.03 3.22 11.98
CA ARG A 37 15.27 2.92 11.23
C ARG A 37 15.03 1.90 10.12
N TRP A 38 14.30 0.82 10.42
CA TRP A 38 13.97 -0.23 9.44
C TRP A 38 13.22 0.32 8.23
N PHE A 39 12.30 1.27 8.46
CA PHE A 39 11.58 1.98 7.40
C PHE A 39 12.51 2.91 6.60
N GLU A 40 13.30 3.77 7.25
CA GLU A 40 14.24 4.68 6.57
C GLU A 40 15.29 3.94 5.73
N ASP A 41 15.81 2.81 6.22
CA ASP A 41 16.75 1.95 5.49
C ASP A 41 16.16 1.36 4.20
N ARG A 42 14.83 1.35 4.08
CA ARG A 42 14.08 0.83 2.92
C ARG A 42 13.47 1.94 2.08
N ARG A 43 13.85 3.20 2.33
CA ARG A 43 13.41 4.35 1.56
C ARG A 43 13.80 4.17 0.08
N PRO A 44 12.85 4.27 -0.86
CA PRO A 44 13.17 4.21 -2.29
C PRO A 44 14.10 5.35 -2.71
N ALA A 45 15.06 5.05 -3.59
CA ALA A 45 15.93 6.07 -4.17
C ALA A 45 15.24 6.88 -5.28
N ASP A 46 14.22 6.31 -5.91
CA ASP A 46 13.41 7.01 -6.90
C ASP A 46 12.62 8.15 -6.21
N PRO A 47 12.72 9.40 -6.70
CA PRO A 47 12.09 10.54 -6.03
C PRO A 47 10.56 10.45 -5.92
N PHE A 48 9.90 9.87 -6.92
CA PHE A 48 8.44 9.71 -6.90
C PHE A 48 8.03 8.64 -5.89
N LEU A 49 8.75 7.51 -5.85
CA LEU A 49 8.51 6.48 -4.84
C LEU A 49 8.87 6.94 -3.43
N ALA A 50 9.91 7.78 -3.28
CA ALA A 50 10.25 8.42 -2.00
C ALA A 50 9.15 9.38 -1.52
N GLU A 51 8.56 10.15 -2.42
CA GLU A 51 7.42 11.03 -2.10
C GLU A 51 6.21 10.21 -1.61
N LEU A 52 5.92 9.08 -2.25
CA LEU A 52 4.88 8.15 -1.81
C LEU A 52 5.21 7.50 -0.46
N PHE A 53 6.48 7.22 -0.20
CA PHE A 53 6.96 6.66 1.06
C PHE A 53 6.82 7.66 2.22
N ASP A 54 7.12 8.94 1.96
CA ASP A 54 6.98 10.04 2.92
C ASP A 54 5.51 10.39 3.21
N ARG A 55 4.59 10.00 2.33
CA ARG A 55 3.15 10.19 2.49
C ARG A 55 2.61 9.27 3.58
N ARG A 56 2.84 9.65 4.85
CA ARG A 56 2.15 9.11 6.02
C ARG A 56 0.66 9.34 5.83
N GLU A 57 -0.10 8.29 5.56
CA GLU A 57 -1.55 8.40 5.30
C GLU A 57 -2.24 9.20 6.41
N ALA A 58 -2.88 10.31 6.04
CA ALA A 58 -4.03 10.80 6.78
C ALA A 58 -5.03 9.63 6.91
N PRO A 59 -5.68 9.43 8.06
CA PRO A 59 -6.44 8.22 8.31
C PRO A 59 -7.47 8.01 7.20
N THR A 60 -7.33 6.91 6.45
CA THR A 60 -8.43 6.36 5.64
C THR A 60 -9.42 5.72 6.61
N GLY A 61 -10.09 6.58 7.38
CA GLY A 61 -11.05 6.24 8.42
C GLY A 61 -12.34 7.05 8.23
N ASP A 62 -12.76 7.26 6.99
CA ASP A 62 -14.15 7.42 6.56
C ASP A 62 -14.13 7.58 5.03
N ARG A 63 -14.33 6.48 4.30
CA ARG A 63 -14.80 6.57 2.93
C ARG A 63 -16.19 5.93 2.87
N GLY A 64 -17.09 6.48 3.69
CA GLY A 64 -18.49 6.59 3.31
C GLY A 64 -18.56 7.08 1.87
N LEU A 65 -19.48 6.48 1.11
CA LEU A 65 -19.76 6.81 -0.27
C LEU A 65 -19.74 8.33 -0.49
N ALA A 66 -18.77 8.82 -1.25
CA ALA A 66 -18.95 10.10 -1.93
C ALA A 66 -19.86 9.80 -3.14
N PRO A 67 -21.11 10.30 -3.20
CA PRO A 67 -21.92 10.17 -4.40
C PRO A 67 -21.23 10.91 -5.54
N VAL A 68 -21.13 10.22 -6.67
CA VAL A 68 -20.63 10.76 -7.93
C VAL A 68 -21.46 11.99 -8.32
N ALA A 69 -20.77 12.97 -8.91
CA ALA A 69 -21.24 14.31 -9.21
C ALA A 69 -22.64 14.38 -9.88
N GLY A 70 -23.46 15.33 -9.40
CA GLY A 70 -24.75 15.68 -10.01
C GLY A 70 -25.19 17.10 -9.67
N GLY A 71 -24.77 18.06 -10.50
CA GLY A 71 -25.53 19.22 -10.99
C GLY A 71 -26.36 20.12 -10.05
N ARG A 72 -26.00 21.41 -10.09
CA ARG A 72 -26.83 22.63 -9.94
C ARG A 72 -27.32 22.99 -8.53
N GLY A 73 -26.77 24.09 -8.02
CA GLY A 73 -27.36 24.89 -6.95
C GLY A 73 -26.77 26.28 -6.99
N ALA A 74 -27.38 27.17 -7.78
CA ALA A 74 -27.09 28.59 -7.78
C ALA A 74 -27.41 29.15 -6.38
N ALA A 75 -26.42 29.68 -5.68
CA ALA A 75 -26.64 30.53 -4.52
C ALA A 75 -26.94 31.95 -5.05
N LEU A 76 -28.22 32.32 -5.08
CA LEU A 76 -28.64 33.72 -5.17
C LEU A 76 -28.71 34.26 -3.74
N SER A 77 -27.81 35.20 -3.44
CA SER A 77 -27.90 36.10 -2.30
C SER A 77 -28.91 37.21 -2.59
N SER A 78 -29.92 37.36 -1.73
CA SER A 78 -30.52 38.60 -1.18
C SER A 78 -31.88 38.30 -0.58
#